data_AF-A0A5K0XNM3-F1
#
_entry.id   AF-A0A5K0XNM3-F1
#
_cell.length_a   1.000
_cell.length_b   1.000
_cell.length_c   1.000
_cell.angle_alpha   90.00
_cell.angle_beta   90.00
_cell.angle_gamma   90.00
#
_symmetry.space_group_name_H-M   'P 1'
#
loop_
_entity.id
_entity.type
_entity.pdbx_description
1 polymer ?
#
loop_
_entity_poly.entity_id
_entity_poly.type
_entity_poly.pdbx_seq_one_letter_code
_entity_poly.pdbx_strand_id
1 'polypeptide(L)' 'GGSGYLRGVRFQNVRMNNVSNPIIIDQFYCDSPTPCANQ' A
#
# COMPACT_ATOMS: atom_id res chain seq x y z
N GLY A 1 7.31 -0.11 12.02
CA GLY A 1 5.98 0.53 12.00
C GLY A 1 5.17 0.20 13.26
N GLY A 2 3.91 0.64 13.30
CA GLY A 2 2.94 0.30 14.35
C GLY A 2 2.00 -0.82 13.92
N SER A 3 1.19 -1.35 14.84
CA SER A 3 0.18 -2.38 14.57
C SER A 3 -1.21 -1.78 14.44
N GLY A 4 -2.01 -2.30 13.49
CA GLY A 4 -3.37 -1.82 13.25
C GLY A 4 -4.10 -2.64 12.19
N TYR A 5 -5.40 -2.42 12.05
CA TYR A 5 -6.22 -3.06 11.03
C TYR A 5 -7.01 -2.02 10.24
N LEU A 6 -7.12 -2.23 8.93
CA LEU A 6 -7.90 -1.40 8.02
C LEU A 6 -9.05 -2.25 7.46
N ARG A 7 -10.26 -1.70 7.44
CA ARG A 7 -11.45 -2.34 6.87
C ARG A 7 -12.37 -1.32 6.22
N GLY A 8 -13.20 -1.76 5.27
CA GLY A 8 -14.18 -0.89 4.60
C GLY A 8 -13.57 0.06 3.55
N VAL A 9 -12.42 -0.30 2.98
CA VAL A 9 -11.79 0.49 1.92
C VAL A 9 -12.57 0.31 0.62
N ARG A 10 -13.06 1.41 0.04
CA ARG A 10 -13.82 1.41 -1.21
C ARG A 10 -13.15 2.34 -2.22
N PHE A 11 -12.70 1.76 -3.33
CA PHE A 11 -12.26 2.50 -4.51
C PHE A 11 -13.44 2.59 -5.48
N GLN A 12 -13.85 3.80 -5.86
CA GLN A 12 -14.98 4.01 -6.76
C GLN A 12 -14.64 5.09 -7.79
N ASN A 13 -15.07 4.88 -9.04
CA ASN A 13 -14.90 5.81 -10.16
C ASN A 13 -13.43 6.20 -10.43
N VAL A 14 -12.49 5.27 -10.21
CA VAL A 14 -11.06 5.53 -10.42
C VAL A 14 -10.70 5.22 -11.88
N ARG A 15 -10.23 6.24 -12.61
CA ARG A 15 -9.73 6.08 -13.97
C ARG A 15 -8.20 6.06 -13.96
N MET A 16 -7.61 5.01 -14.53
CA MET A 16 -6.17 4.89 -14.66
C MET A 16 -5.80 4.66 -16.12
N ASN A 17 -4.98 5.54 -16.66
CA ASN A 17 -4.57 5.52 -18.07
C ASN A 17 -3.07 5.25 -18.12
N ASN A 18 -2.66 4.15 -18.77
CA ASN A 18 -1.25 3.80 -18.99
C ASN A 18 -0.41 3.71 -17.70
N VAL A 19 -0.93 3.07 -16.65
CA VAL A 19 -0.24 2.92 -15.35
C VAL A 19 0.15 1.46 -15.14
N SER A 20 1.39 1.20 -14.74
CA SER A 20 1.89 -0.16 -14.48
C SER A 20 1.32 -0.77 -13.20
N ASN A 21 1.14 0.05 -12.16
CA ASN A 21 0.62 -0.40 -10.86
C ASN A 21 -0.48 0.56 -10.38
N PRO A 22 -1.73 0.30 -10.77
CA PRO A 22 -2.81 1.26 -10.59
C PRO A 22 -3.18 1.51 -9.10
N ILE A 23 -3.34 0.46 -8.31
CA ILE A 23 -3.47 0.55 -6.84
C ILE A 23 -2.51 -0.48 -6.23
N ILE A 24 -1.66 -0.05 -5.31
CA ILE A 24 -0.78 -0.92 -4.52
C ILE A 24 -1.16 -0.78 -3.06
N ILE A 25 -1.37 -1.92 -2.39
CA ILE A 25 -1.47 -2.01 -0.94
C ILE A 25 -0.29 -2.86 -0.49
N ASP A 26 0.73 -2.19 0.05
CA ASP A 26 1.94 -2.85 0.53
C ASP A 26 2.08 -2.62 2.04
N GLN A 27 1.82 -3.68 2.81
CA GLN A 27 1.96 -3.67 4.26
C GLN A 27 3.40 -3.98 4.72
N PHE A 28 4.29 -4.36 3.80
CA PHE A 28 5.73 -4.50 4.04
C PHE A 28 6.49 -3.27 3.52
N TYR A 29 5.77 -2.18 3.20
CA TYR A 29 6.41 -0.98 2.70
C TYR A 29 7.41 -0.45 3.72
N CYS A 30 8.65 -0.36 3.25
CA CYS A 30 9.79 0.12 4.01
C CYS A 30 10.41 1.30 3.26
N ASP A 31 10.29 2.50 3.80
CA ASP A 31 10.94 3.70 3.27
C ASP A 31 12.36 3.91 3.81
N SER A 32 12.82 3.03 4.72
CA SER A 32 14.18 3.05 5.24
C SER A 32 15.20 2.51 4.23
N PRO A 33 16.38 3.13 4.11
CA PRO A 33 17.49 2.58 3.32
C PRO A 33 17.99 1.22 3.84
N THR A 34 17.77 0.95 5.12
CA THR A 34 18.06 -0.35 5.72
C THR A 34 16.79 -1.21 5.69
N PRO A 35 16.86 -2.49 5.26
CA PRO A 35 15.71 -3.38 5.29
C PRO A 35 15.07 -3.42 6.68
N CYS A 36 13.78 -3.15 6.77
CA CYS A 36 13.04 -3.36 8.00
C CYS A 36 12.53 -4.80 8.08
N ALA A 37 12.40 -5.29 9.31
CA ALA A 37 11.70 -6.53 9.55
C ALA A 37 10.20 -6.31 9.30
N ASN A 38 9.60 -7.24 8.57
CA ASN A 38 8.15 -7.31 8.44
C ASN A 38 7.53 -7.46 9.84
N GLN A 39 6.39 -6.80 10.05
CA GLN A 39 5.70 -6.75 11.34
C GLN A 39 4.42 -7.58 11.35
#